data_AF-A0A7W1F378-F1
#
_entry.id   AF-A0A7W1F378-F1
#
_cell.length_a   1.000
_cell.length_b   1.000
_cell.length_c   1.000
_cell.angle_alpha   90.00
_cell.angle_beta   90.00
_cell.angle_gamma   90.00
#
_symmetry.space_group_name_H-M   'P 1'
#
loop_
_entity.id
_entity.type
_entity.pdbx_description
1 polymer ?
#
loop_
_entity_poly.entity_id
_entity_poly.type
_entity_poly.pdbx_seq_one_letter_code
_entity_poly.pdbx_strand_id
1 'polypeptide(L)'
;MPHTVSAAKRLRQSLERRTRNRDRTTELKTIRKQFLRALHDGKVDDAKGLYQRLSQRLDQASSLKVIHKNAAARVKSRMAAKLITPETSAKPVKAARVAKPSEAKPGAAKSGAAKSGAAKPTAKPAK
;
A
#
# COMPACT_ATOMS: atom_id res chain seq x y z
N MET A 1 -8.90 -0.04 -35.17
CA MET A 1 -9.41 -1.39 -35.53
C MET A 1 -8.21 -2.31 -35.66
N PRO A 2 -8.26 -3.59 -35.24
CA PRO A 2 -7.13 -4.50 -35.45
C PRO A 2 -6.84 -4.66 -36.94
N HIS A 3 -5.58 -4.47 -37.34
CA HIS A 3 -5.14 -4.54 -38.74
C HIS A 3 -4.67 -5.94 -39.15
N THR A 4 -4.56 -6.87 -38.19
CA THR A 4 -4.12 -8.25 -38.40
C THR A 4 -5.02 -9.23 -37.63
N VAL A 5 -5.09 -10.48 -38.09
CA VAL A 5 -5.91 -11.53 -37.46
C VAL A 5 -5.45 -11.82 -36.02
N SER A 6 -4.14 -11.78 -35.77
CA SER A 6 -3.58 -11.95 -34.43
C SER A 6 -3.99 -10.80 -33.49
N ALA A 7 -4.01 -9.56 -33.97
CA ALA A 7 -4.49 -8.41 -33.21
C ALA A 7 -5.98 -8.52 -32.88
N ALA A 8 -6.82 -8.97 -33.82
CA ALA A 8 -8.25 -9.20 -33.58
C ALA A 8 -8.49 -10.26 -32.50
N LYS A 9 -7.69 -11.33 -32.48
CA LYS A 9 -7.73 -12.34 -31.39
C LYS A 9 -7.31 -11.74 -30.05
N ARG A 10 -6.23 -10.94 -30.01
CA ARG A 10 -5.79 -10.29 -28.76
C ARG A 10 -6.82 -9.31 -28.22
N LEU A 11 -7.53 -8.59 -29.09
CA LEU A 11 -8.62 -7.70 -28.69
C LEU A 11 -9.76 -8.48 -28.00
N ARG A 12 -10.21 -9.60 -28.57
CA ARG A 12 -11.24 -10.45 -27.93
C ARG A 12 -10.79 -10.95 -26.56
N GLN A 13 -9.58 -11.50 -26.47
CA GLN A 13 -8.99 -11.97 -25.22
C GLN A 13 -8.85 -10.86 -24.17
N SER A 14 -8.49 -9.64 -24.59
CA SER A 14 -8.30 -8.53 -23.66
C SER A 14 -9.63 -8.06 -23.07
N LEU A 15 -10.70 -8.04 -23.86
CA LEU A 15 -12.05 -7.71 -23.38
C LEU A 15 -12.53 -8.69 -22.31
N GLU A 16 -12.39 -10.00 -22.54
CA GLU A 16 -12.76 -11.05 -21.58
C GLU A 16 -11.92 -11.03 -20.30
N ARG A 17 -10.64 -10.68 -20.40
CA ARG A 17 -9.79 -10.49 -19.21
C ARG A 17 -10.17 -9.22 -18.46
N ARG A 18 -10.51 -8.16 -19.19
CA ARG A 18 -10.89 -6.86 -18.62
C ARG A 18 -12.17 -6.98 -17.79
N THR A 19 -13.20 -7.67 -18.28
CA THR A 19 -14.45 -7.88 -17.54
C THR A 19 -14.18 -8.61 -16.22
N ARG A 20 -13.58 -9.80 -16.28
CA ARG A 20 -13.24 -10.61 -15.09
C ARG A 20 -12.37 -9.86 -14.08
N ASN A 21 -11.37 -9.11 -14.55
CA ASN A 21 -10.49 -8.35 -13.67
C ASN A 21 -11.20 -7.13 -13.06
N ARG A 22 -12.12 -6.51 -13.81
CA ARG A 22 -12.95 -5.41 -13.32
C ARG A 22 -13.80 -5.92 -12.15
N ASP A 23 -14.48 -7.04 -12.32
CA ASP A 23 -15.39 -7.59 -11.31
C ASP A 23 -14.66 -7.90 -9.99
N ARG A 24 -13.52 -8.60 -10.08
CA ARG A 24 -12.66 -8.89 -8.92
C ARG A 24 -12.12 -7.63 -8.27
N THR A 25 -11.72 -6.63 -9.06
CA THR A 25 -11.21 -5.35 -8.52
C THR A 25 -12.33 -4.56 -7.85
N THR A 26 -13.55 -4.58 -8.40
CA THR A 26 -14.72 -3.92 -7.79
C THR A 26 -15.12 -4.60 -6.50
N GLU A 27 -15.14 -5.92 -6.44
CA GLU A 27 -15.42 -6.69 -5.21
C GLU A 27 -14.46 -6.29 -4.09
N LEU A 28 -13.14 -6.28 -4.37
CA LEU A 28 -12.13 -5.87 -3.39
C LEU A 28 -12.31 -4.43 -2.92
N LYS A 29 -12.66 -3.51 -3.83
CA LYS A 29 -12.96 -2.11 -3.47
C LYS A 29 -14.20 -2.01 -2.59
N THR A 30 -15.23 -2.83 -2.84
CA THR A 30 -16.47 -2.86 -2.07
C THR A 30 -16.22 -3.37 -0.65
N ILE A 31 -15.56 -4.51 -0.49
CA ILE A 31 -15.23 -5.07 0.84
C ILE A 31 -14.36 -4.08 1.62
N ARG A 32 -13.37 -3.48 0.97
CA ARG A 32 -12.52 -2.45 1.59
C ARG A 32 -13.33 -1.23 2.06
N LYS A 33 -14.31 -0.76 1.28
CA LYS A 33 -15.18 0.35 1.68
C LYS A 33 -16.06 -0.03 2.87
N GLN A 34 -16.63 -1.23 2.86
CA GLN A 34 -17.44 -1.75 3.98
C GLN A 34 -16.61 -1.83 5.26
N PHE A 35 -15.38 -2.35 5.18
CA PHE A 35 -14.45 -2.38 6.31
C PHE A 35 -14.17 -0.98 6.89
N LEU A 36 -13.89 0.00 6.03
CA LEU A 36 -13.66 1.37 6.49
C LEU A 36 -14.91 2.02 7.11
N ARG A 37 -16.11 1.67 6.63
CA ARG A 37 -17.38 2.10 7.23
C ARG A 37 -17.60 1.45 8.60
N ALA A 38 -17.41 0.14 8.72
CA ALA A 38 -17.53 -0.56 10.00
C ALA A 38 -16.58 -0.01 11.07
N LEU A 39 -15.36 0.35 10.67
CA LEU A 39 -14.41 1.04 11.56
C LEU A 39 -14.87 2.43 11.98
N HIS A 40 -15.46 3.20 11.06
CA HIS A 40 -16.02 4.51 11.38
C HIS A 40 -17.21 4.40 12.33
N ASP A 41 -18.05 3.38 12.15
CA ASP A 41 -19.25 3.13 12.96
C ASP A 41 -18.94 2.45 14.30
N GLY A 42 -17.67 2.17 14.62
CA GLY A 42 -17.23 1.56 15.89
C GLY A 42 -17.54 0.06 16.03
N LYS A 43 -17.93 -0.63 14.94
CA LYS A 43 -18.27 -2.06 14.96
C LYS A 43 -17.03 -2.93 14.77
N VAL A 44 -16.31 -3.16 15.86
CA VAL A 44 -15.01 -3.85 15.85
C VAL A 44 -15.11 -5.30 15.37
N ASP A 45 -16.12 -6.05 15.80
CA ASP A 45 -16.26 -7.47 15.43
C ASP A 45 -16.59 -7.65 13.96
N ASP A 46 -17.48 -6.81 13.43
CA ASP A 46 -17.78 -6.75 11.99
C ASP A 46 -16.54 -6.36 11.18
N ALA A 47 -15.74 -5.40 11.67
CA ALA A 47 -14.50 -5.00 11.01
C ALA A 47 -13.47 -6.14 10.97
N LYS A 48 -13.35 -6.95 12.03
CA LYS A 48 -12.49 -8.16 12.06
C LYS A 48 -12.95 -9.20 11.04
N GLY A 49 -14.26 -9.48 10.97
CA GLY A 49 -14.83 -10.40 9.98
C GLY A 49 -14.62 -9.94 8.53
N LEU A 50 -14.84 -8.65 8.27
CA LEU A 50 -14.61 -8.04 6.96
C LEU A 50 -13.12 -8.03 6.58
N TYR A 51 -12.22 -7.84 7.54
CA TYR A 51 -10.78 -7.92 7.30
C TYR A 51 -10.34 -9.33 6.90
N GLN A 52 -10.84 -10.37 7.58
CA GLN A 52 -10.55 -11.76 7.21
C GLN A 52 -11.00 -12.05 5.77
N ARG A 53 -12.25 -11.70 5.43
CA ARG A 53 -12.78 -11.84 4.05
C ARG A 53 -11.95 -11.07 3.03
N LEU A 54 -11.58 -9.82 3.34
CA LEU A 54 -10.75 -8.99 2.47
C LEU A 54 -9.38 -9.62 2.23
N SER A 55 -8.74 -10.13 3.28
CA SER A 55 -7.42 -10.76 3.21
C SER A 55 -7.41 -11.99 2.30
N GLN A 56 -8.41 -12.87 2.46
CA GLN A 56 -8.57 -14.06 1.63
C GLN A 56 -8.76 -13.69 0.16
N ARG A 57 -9.64 -12.72 -0.11
CA ARG A 57 -9.92 -12.27 -1.49
C ARG A 57 -8.72 -11.58 -2.13
N LEU A 58 -7.91 -10.84 -1.37
CA LEU A 58 -6.67 -10.23 -1.87
C LEU A 58 -5.65 -11.27 -2.29
N ASP A 59 -5.46 -12.33 -1.49
CA ASP A 59 -4.50 -13.37 -1.80
C ASP A 59 -4.95 -14.21 -3.02
N GLN A 60 -6.24 -14.50 -3.13
CA GLN A 60 -6.83 -15.12 -4.33
C GLN A 60 -6.68 -14.24 -5.58
N ALA A 61 -6.91 -12.93 -5.47
CA ALA A 61 -6.71 -12.01 -6.58
C ALA A 61 -5.24 -11.91 -6.99
N SER A 62 -4.31 -12.10 -6.04
CA SER A 62 -2.88 -12.13 -6.32
C SER A 62 -2.45 -13.42 -7.02
N SER A 63 -2.98 -14.58 -6.63
CA SER A 63 -2.66 -15.85 -7.30
C SER A 63 -3.15 -15.86 -8.75
N LEU A 64 -4.31 -15.24 -9.00
CA LEU A 64 -4.89 -15.04 -10.33
C LEU A 64 -4.24 -13.90 -11.13
N LYS A 65 -3.17 -13.27 -10.62
CA LYS A 65 -2.42 -12.16 -11.26
C LYS A 65 -3.27 -10.94 -11.61
N VAL A 66 -4.38 -10.73 -10.90
CA VAL A 66 -5.21 -9.52 -11.06
C VAL A 66 -4.54 -8.33 -10.37
N ILE A 67 -3.92 -8.59 -9.22
CA ILE A 67 -3.17 -7.61 -8.44
C ILE A 67 -1.79 -8.20 -8.16
N HIS A 68 -0.75 -7.36 -8.14
CA HIS A 68 0.59 -7.80 -7.80
C HIS A 68 0.71 -8.17 -6.30
N LYS A 69 1.52 -9.17 -5.96
CA LYS A 69 1.77 -9.63 -4.58
C LYS A 69 2.07 -8.49 -3.60
N ASN A 70 2.92 -7.54 -4.01
CA ASN A 70 3.27 -6.39 -3.17
C ASN A 70 2.10 -5.41 -2.99
N ALA A 71 1.22 -5.29 -3.99
CA ALA A 71 0.03 -4.47 -3.87
C ALA A 71 -0.99 -5.11 -2.92
N ALA A 72 -1.19 -6.43 -2.99
CA ALA A 72 -2.01 -7.17 -2.04
C ALA A 72 -1.45 -7.04 -0.60
N ALA A 73 -0.15 -7.29 -0.41
CA ALA A 73 0.54 -7.16 0.88
C ALA A 73 0.43 -5.75 1.47
N ARG A 74 0.61 -4.71 0.65
CA ARG A 74 0.47 -3.31 1.07
C ARG A 74 -0.95 -2.98 1.53
N VAL A 75 -1.99 -3.48 0.84
CA VAL A 75 -3.37 -3.26 1.27
C VAL A 75 -3.63 -3.99 2.59
N LYS A 76 -3.22 -5.27 2.69
CA LYS A 76 -3.35 -6.08 3.91
C LYS A 76 -2.70 -5.39 5.12
N SER A 77 -1.43 -4.99 5.00
CA SER A 77 -0.68 -4.28 6.05
C SER A 77 -1.36 -2.97 6.48
N ARG A 78 -1.81 -2.14 5.52
CA ARG A 78 -2.49 -0.88 5.85
C ARG A 78 -3.81 -1.08 6.58
N MET A 79 -4.59 -2.12 6.23
CA MET A 79 -5.85 -2.41 6.91
C MET A 79 -5.62 -3.01 8.30
N ALA A 80 -4.60 -3.87 8.45
CA ALA A 80 -4.20 -4.39 9.75
C ALA A 80 -3.79 -3.27 10.72
N ALA A 81 -2.98 -2.31 10.26
CA ALA A 81 -2.59 -1.17 11.07
C ALA A 81 -3.82 -0.37 11.57
N LYS A 82 -4.83 -0.19 10.71
CA LYS A 82 -6.10 0.47 11.06
C LYS A 82 -6.98 -0.31 12.02
N LEU A 83 -6.80 -1.62 12.16
CA LEU A 83 -7.47 -2.42 13.21
C LEU A 83 -6.76 -2.31 14.56
N ILE A 84 -5.44 -2.13 14.56
CA ILE A 84 -4.64 -2.05 15.79
C ILE A 84 -4.79 -0.66 16.43
N THR A 85 -4.76 0.41 15.63
CA THR A 85 -4.90 1.79 16.12
C THR A 85 -6.16 2.06 16.97
N PRO A 86 -7.39 1.61 16.62
CA PRO A 86 -8.59 1.83 17.44
C PRO A 86 -8.54 1.12 18.80
N GLU A 87 -7.80 0.01 18.92
CA GLU A 87 -7.63 -0.72 20.17
C GLU A 87 -6.58 -0.05 21.09
N THR A 88 -5.57 0.60 20.50
CA THR A 88 -4.44 1.21 21.23
C THR A 88 -4.73 2.56 21.91
N SER A 89 -5.95 3.10 21.83
CA SER A 89 -6.33 4.28 22.64
C SER A 89 -6.57 3.95 24.12
N ALA A 90 -6.48 2.67 24.53
CA ALA A 90 -6.81 2.23 25.88
C ALA A 90 -5.66 1.63 26.73
N LYS A 91 -4.38 1.66 26.30
CA LYS A 91 -3.20 1.41 27.18
C LYS A 91 -1.85 1.75 26.49
N PRO A 92 -0.89 2.39 27.20
CA PRO A 92 0.41 2.76 26.65
C PRO A 92 1.40 1.59 26.78
N VAL A 93 2.25 1.38 25.77
CA VAL A 93 3.41 0.49 25.92
C VAL A 93 4.68 1.31 25.68
N LYS A 94 5.29 1.76 26.78
CA LYS A 94 6.68 2.22 26.82
C LYS A 94 7.61 1.00 27.01
N ALA A 95 8.81 1.15 26.46
CA ALA A 95 10.08 0.49 26.79
C ALA A 95 10.42 -0.86 26.12
N ALA A 96 11.20 -0.79 25.03
CA ALA A 96 12.39 -1.64 24.80
C ALA A 96 13.21 -1.14 23.58
N ARG A 97 13.88 0.01 23.72
CA ARG A 97 15.15 0.27 23.04
C ARG A 97 16.14 0.73 24.09
N VAL A 98 16.72 -0.26 24.78
CA VAL A 98 17.76 -0.09 25.78
C VAL A 98 19.03 0.45 25.11
N ALA A 99 19.56 1.51 25.69
CA ALA A 99 20.86 2.09 25.39
C ALA A 99 21.99 1.09 25.70
N LYS A 100 23.05 1.13 24.88
CA LYS A 100 24.39 0.68 25.27
C LYS A 100 25.33 1.90 25.26
N PRO A 101 25.94 2.29 26.39
CA PRO A 101 27.11 3.16 26.44
C PRO A 101 28.43 2.39 26.70
N SER A 102 29.56 3.04 26.35
CA SER A 102 30.99 2.64 26.46
C SER A 102 31.48 1.63 25.38
N GLU A 103 32.64 1.75 24.72
CA GLU A 103 33.88 2.52 24.93
C GLU A 103 34.70 2.61 23.61
N ALA A 104 35.74 3.45 23.60
CA ALA A 104 36.38 4.11 22.46
C ALA A 104 37.32 3.28 21.53
N LYS A 105 37.57 3.81 20.32
CA LYS A 105 38.93 4.04 19.74
C LYS A 105 38.91 5.05 18.57
N PRO A 106 40.02 5.76 18.29
CA PRO A 106 40.02 7.12 17.76
C PRO A 106 40.26 7.26 16.25
N GLY A 107 39.87 8.43 15.73
CA GLY A 107 40.62 9.16 14.70
C GLY A 107 40.39 8.79 13.23
N ALA A 108 39.71 9.68 12.49
CA ALA A 108 40.21 10.19 11.20
C ALA A 108 39.31 11.34 10.73
N ALA A 109 39.98 12.45 10.41
CA ALA A 109 39.43 13.70 9.93
C ALA A 109 38.53 13.56 8.69
N LYS A 110 37.56 14.47 8.55
CA LYS A 110 37.59 15.51 7.51
C LYS A 110 36.43 16.50 7.65
N SER A 111 36.84 17.75 7.53
CA SER A 111 36.12 19.02 7.52
C SER A 111 34.91 19.09 6.57
N GLY A 112 33.85 19.76 7.01
CA GLY A 112 32.76 20.24 6.15
C GLY A 112 32.27 21.60 6.63
N ALA A 113 32.97 22.67 6.21
CA ALA A 113 32.57 24.05 6.43
C ALA A 113 31.36 24.43 5.56
N ALA A 114 30.59 25.37 6.09
CA ALA A 114 29.38 25.98 5.55
C ALA A 114 29.45 26.48 4.10
N LYS A 115 28.28 26.53 3.45
CA LYS A 115 27.83 27.56 2.50
C LYS A 115 26.35 27.27 2.16
N SER A 116 25.42 27.99 2.78
CA SER A 116 24.77 29.21 2.26
C SER A 116 23.95 28.96 1.00
N GLY A 117 22.63 29.14 1.13
CA GLY A 117 21.68 28.99 0.04
C GLY A 117 21.79 30.07 -1.04
N ALA A 118 21.18 29.75 -2.18
CA ALA A 118 20.66 30.71 -3.13
C ALA A 118 19.60 30.01 -3.99
N ALA A 119 18.38 30.55 -3.97
CA ALA A 119 17.31 30.19 -4.87
C ALA A 119 17.59 30.76 -6.29
N LYS A 120 17.16 30.05 -7.34
CA LYS A 120 16.77 30.69 -8.59
C LYS A 120 15.75 29.84 -9.37
N PRO A 121 14.66 30.43 -9.89
CA PRO A 121 13.58 29.73 -10.58
C PRO A 121 13.94 29.47 -12.06
N THR A 122 13.58 28.30 -12.58
CA THR A 122 13.78 27.98 -14.00
C THR A 122 12.54 28.38 -14.82
N ALA A 123 12.68 29.46 -15.57
CA ALA A 123 11.78 29.83 -16.66
C ALA A 123 11.93 28.83 -17.83
N LYS A 124 10.80 28.50 -18.47
CA LYS A 124 10.70 27.56 -19.58
C LYS A 124 10.56 28.37 -20.89
N PRO A 125 11.41 28.18 -21.92
CA PRO A 125 11.15 28.75 -23.23
C PRO A 125 10.38 27.77 -24.12
N ALA A 126 9.43 28.32 -24.87
CA ALA A 126 8.65 27.65 -25.90
C ALA A 126 9.48 27.35 -27.16
N LYS A 127 9.17 26.24 -27.80
CA LYS A 127 9.24 26.02 -29.25
C LYS A 127 8.06 25.13 -29.63
#